data_AF-A0A101WCJ9-F1
#
_entry.id   AF-A0A101WCJ9-F1
#
_cell.length_a   1.000
_cell.length_b   1.000
_cell.length_c   1.000
_cell.angle_alpha   90.00
_cell.angle_beta   90.00
_cell.angle_gamma   90.00
#
_symmetry.space_group_name_H-M   'P 1'
#
loop_
_entity.id
_entity.type
_entity.pdbx_description
1 polymer ?
#
loop_
_entity_poly.entity_id
_entity_poly.type
_entity_poly.pdbx_seq_one_letter_code
_entity_poly.pdbx_strand_id
1 'polypeptide(L)' 'MKEFLSNNGINYEYIEITDSIRNLKIYLKLRDTRPEFDEIKRIGRVGIPFIIINNGEKLIFEKPELDELR' A
#
# COMPACT_ATOMS: atom_id res chain seq x y z
N MET A 1 8.89 -6.08 1.25
CA MET A 1 7.72 -6.06 0.35
C MET A 1 8.12 -6.08 -1.10
N LYS A 2 8.85 -5.06 -1.58
CA LYS A 2 9.43 -4.99 -2.94
C LYS A 2 10.16 -6.27 -3.36
N GLU A 3 11.12 -6.72 -2.55
CA GLU A 3 11.89 -7.95 -2.80
C GLU A 3 11.01 -9.20 -2.84
N PHE A 4 9.99 -9.28 -1.97
CA PHE A 4 9.06 -10.41 -1.96
C PHE A 4 8.28 -10.49 -3.28
N LEU A 5 7.77 -9.36 -3.78
CA LEU A 5 7.05 -9.31 -5.05
C LEU A 5 7.97 -9.68 -6.22
N SER A 6 9.18 -9.09 -6.25
CA SER A 6 10.18 -9.37 -7.30
C SER A 6 10.63 -10.84 -7.31
N ASN A 7 10.93 -11.43 -6.16
CA ASN A 7 11.39 -12.82 -6.07
C ASN A 7 10.31 -13.83 -6.47
N ASN A 8 9.03 -13.44 -6.39
CA ASN A 8 7.89 -14.27 -6.77
C ASN A 8 7.34 -13.94 -8.17
N GLY A 9 8.02 -13.08 -8.94
CA GLY A 9 7.60 -12.73 -10.29
C GLY A 9 6.27 -11.97 -10.36
N ILE A 10 5.86 -11.31 -9.28
CA ILE A 10 4.65 -10.48 -9.26
C ILE A 10 4.97 -9.16 -9.93
N ASN A 11 4.15 -8.76 -10.91
CA ASN A 11 4.27 -7.45 -11.56
C ASN A 11 3.65 -6.37 -10.67
N TYR A 12 4.37 -5.28 -10.43
CA TYR A 12 3.89 -4.17 -9.62
C TYR A 12 4.48 -2.84 -10.07
N GLU A 13 3.73 -1.76 -9.84
CA GLU A 13 4.25 -0.41 -9.92
C GLU A 13 4.74 0.03 -8.53
N TYR A 14 5.97 0.55 -8.46
CA TYR A 14 6.50 1.13 -7.23
C TYR A 14 6.28 2.63 -7.24
N ILE A 15 5.54 3.13 -6.25
CA ILE A 15 5.28 4.57 -6.07
C ILE A 15 5.97 5.04 -4.79
N GLU A 16 6.94 5.93 -4.94
CA GLU A 16 7.57 6.63 -3.82
C GLU A 16 6.73 7.85 -3.42
N ILE A 17 6.22 7.88 -2.19
CA ILE A 17 5.30 8.94 -1.74
C ILE A 17 6.00 10.29 -1.56
N THR A 18 7.31 10.27 -1.31
CA THR A 18 8.12 11.47 -1.06
C THR A 18 8.68 12.12 -2.33
N ASP A 19 8.58 11.44 -3.47
CA ASP A 19 9.16 11.88 -4.75
C ASP A 19 8.40 13.07 -5.38
N SER A 20 7.11 13.21 -5.08
CA SER A 20 6.33 14.36 -5.56
C SER A 20 5.11 14.68 -4.69
N ILE A 21 4.67 15.95 -4.73
CA ILE A 21 3.40 16.37 -4.11
C ILE A 21 2.20 15.60 -4.69
N ARG A 22 2.26 15.20 -5.96
CA ARG A 22 1.20 14.37 -6.57
C ARG A 22 1.09 13.03 -5.85
N ASN A 23 2.21 12.32 -5.65
CA ASN A 23 2.22 11.03 -4.98
C ASN A 23 1.75 11.15 -3.53
N LEU A 24 2.24 12.17 -2.82
CA LEU A 24 1.81 12.48 -1.46
C LEU A 24 0.30 12.74 -1.39
N LYS A 25 -0.28 13.51 -2.33
CA LYS A 25 -1.73 13.76 -2.39
C LYS A 25 -2.54 12.49 -2.60
N ILE A 26 -2.08 11.57 -3.46
CA ILE A 26 -2.73 10.28 -3.70
C ILE A 26 -2.72 9.46 -2.41
N TYR A 27 -1.57 9.36 -1.74
CA TYR A 27 -1.44 8.66 -0.46
C TYR A 27 -2.34 9.27 0.62
N LEU A 28 -2.32 10.58 0.82
CA LEU A 28 -3.16 11.26 1.83
C LEU A 28 -4.64 11.00 1.59
N LYS A 29 -5.09 11.07 0.32
CA LYS A 29 -6.47 10.75 -0.04
C LYS A 29 -6.83 9.32 0.37
N LEU A 30 -5.95 8.34 0.15
CA LEU A 30 -6.20 6.96 0.59
C LEU A 30 -6.22 6.87 2.12
N ARG A 31 -5.20 7.40 2.79
CA ARG A 31 -5.04 7.37 4.25
C ARG A 31 -6.24 7.97 5.00
N ASP A 32 -6.79 9.05 4.45
CA ASP A 32 -7.85 9.81 5.10
C ASP A 32 -9.25 9.23 4.82
N THR A 33 -9.43 8.50 3.71
CA THR A 33 -10.75 7.99 3.28
C THR A 33 -10.96 6.49 3.45
N ARG A 34 -9.88 5.69 3.52
CA ARG A 34 -9.97 4.23 3.60
C ARG A 34 -10.03 3.76 5.06
N PRO A 35 -11.04 2.98 5.45
CA PRO A 35 -11.19 2.51 6.84
C PRO A 35 -10.03 1.62 7.30
N GLU A 36 -9.30 0.99 6.37
CA GLU A 36 -8.12 0.18 6.69
C GLU A 36 -7.00 0.99 7.38
N PHE A 37 -7.01 2.32 7.24
CA PHE A 37 -6.07 3.21 7.94
C PHE A 37 -6.54 3.65 9.31
N ASP A 38 -7.78 3.41 9.72
CA ASP A 38 -8.32 3.97 10.97
C ASP A 38 -7.54 3.48 12.19
N GLU A 39 -7.28 2.19 12.26
CA GLU A 39 -6.47 1.60 13.33
C GLU A 39 -5.02 2.10 13.29
N ILE A 40 -4.44 2.16 12.08
CA ILE A 40 -3.07 2.64 11.85
C ILE A 40 -2.92 4.09 12.35
N LYS A 41 -3.88 4.96 12.02
CA LYS A 41 -3.94 6.35 12.50
C LYS A 41 -4.10 6.39 14.01
N ARG A 42 -4.98 5.55 14.58
CA ARG A 42 -5.24 5.48 16.03
C ARG A 42 -3.97 5.17 16.84
N ILE A 43 -3.10 4.31 16.32
CA ILE A 43 -1.82 3.96 16.97
C ILE A 43 -0.66 4.90 16.60
N GLY A 44 -0.94 6.01 15.92
CA GLY A 44 0.07 7.03 15.56
C GLY A 44 1.05 6.60 14.47
N ARG A 45 0.72 5.58 13.66
CA ARG A 45 1.57 5.12 12.56
C ARG A 45 1.22 5.81 11.24
N VAL A 46 2.19 5.80 10.33
CA VAL A 46 2.03 6.34 8.97
C VAL A 46 1.26 5.36 8.06
N GLY A 47 1.45 4.05 8.20
CA GLY A 47 0.77 3.07 7.35
C GLY A 47 1.43 2.86 5.99
N ILE A 48 2.76 2.87 5.95
CA ILE A 48 3.57 2.52 4.78
C ILE A 48 4.67 1.54 5.22
N PRO A 49 5.17 0.67 4.32
CA PRO A 49 4.66 0.40 2.96
C PRO A 49 3.34 -0.39 2.96
N PHE A 50 2.56 -0.27 1.88
CA PHE A 50 1.37 -1.10 1.63
C PHE A 50 1.21 -1.37 0.13
N ILE A 51 0.44 -2.39 -0.21
CA ILE A 51 0.11 -2.76 -1.60
C ILE A 51 -1.37 -2.47 -1.84
N ILE A 52 -1.69 -2.01 -3.04
CA ILE A 52 -3.05 -1.90 -3.55
C ILE A 52 -3.22 -3.01 -4.59
N ILE A 53 -4.23 -3.85 -4.43
CA ILE A 53 -4.57 -4.89 -5.40
C ILE A 53 -5.99 -4.69 -5.94
N ASN A 54 -6.34 -5.44 -6.98
CA ASN A 54 -7.66 -5.43 -7.63
C ASN A 54 -8.14 -4.00 -7.95
N ASN A 55 -7.24 -3.17 -8.50
CA ASN A 55 -7.54 -1.79 -8.91
C ASN A 55 -8.11 -0.88 -7.79
N GLY A 56 -7.68 -1.07 -6.53
CA GLY A 56 -8.10 -0.22 -5.42
C GLY A 56 -9.13 -0.84 -4.47
N GLU A 57 -9.51 -2.09 -4.69
CA GLU A 57 -10.47 -2.78 -3.82
C GLU A 57 -9.87 -3.10 -2.45
N LYS A 58 -8.63 -3.60 -2.41
CA LYS A 58 -7.99 -4.07 -1.16
C LYS A 58 -6.61 -3.45 -0.95
N LEU A 59 -6.35 -3.06 0.30
CA LEU A 59 -5.04 -2.62 0.77
C LEU A 59 -4.42 -3.67 1.68
N ILE A 60 -3.14 -3.94 1.50
CA ILE A 60 -2.38 -4.92 2.28
C ILE A 60 -1.18 -4.23 2.92
N PHE A 61 -1.13 -4.20 4.24
CA PHE A 61 -0.08 -3.52 5.03
C PHE A 61 0.99 -4.48 5.57
N GLU A 62 0.68 -5.78 5.58
CA GLU A 62 1.57 -6.83 6.04
C GLU A 62 2.12 -7.64 4.87
N LYS A 63 2.97 -8.63 5.14
CA LYS A 63 3.45 -9.52 4.09
C LYS A 63 2.27 -10.36 3.59
N PRO A 64 1.82 -10.22 2.32
CA PRO A 64 0.72 -11.02 1.79
C PRO A 64 1.13 -12.48 1.62
N GLU A 65 0.15 -13.37 1.63
CA GLU A 65 0.29 -14.69 1.01
C GLU A 65 0.25 -14.58 -0.52
N LEU A 66 0.95 -15.47 -1.21
CA LEU A 66 1.07 -15.45 -2.68
C LEU A 66 -0.29 -15.55 -3.39
N ASP A 67 -1.21 -16.32 -2.82
CA ASP A 67 -2.53 -16.56 -3.39
C ASP A 67 -3.44 -15.32 -3.32
N GLU A 68 -3.11 -14.33 -2.48
CA GLU A 68 -3.83 -13.06 -2.43
C GLU A 68 -3.41 -12.07 -3.54
N LEU A 69 -2.32 -12.37 -4.26
CA LEU A 69 -1.71 -11.47 -5.25
C LEU A 69 -1.92 -11.90 -6.71
N ARG A 70 -2.61 -13.03 -6.93
CA ARG A 70 -2.88 -13.63 -8.25
C ARG A 70 -4.35 -13.50 -8.60
#